data_AF-A0A416RDR1-F1
#
_entry.id   AF-A0A416RDR1-F1
#
_cell.length_a   1.000
_cell.length_b   1.000
_cell.length_c   1.000
_cell.angle_alpha   90.00
_cell.angle_beta   90.00
_cell.angle_gamma   90.00
#
_symmetry.space_group_name_H-M   'P 1'
#
loop_
_entity.id
_entity.type
_entity.pdbx_description
1 polymer ?
#
loop_
_entity_poly.entity_id
_entity_poly.type
_entity_poly.pdbx_seq_one_letter_code
_entity_poly.pdbx_strand_id
1 'polypeptide(L)'
;MRKMKKINGYLVVKFNARELREYEGTALGEYGVIDAELYTGNLDVDRGAMEYDNAGSMEEAVELARGLESELDAEEPEVKVTIVKETDETTEEEEVDAQQMIAGWETVLRGQVESPHYKDVDERTAAHELYGYKVALRDLGLLDREDCYVLPDTFGDAPGPLPKKPEELLSYVCDELCRHRRPEMTQEELDAVCEECSLERLANEADGRDLQVREKALGALYGLVDRIRDRESSAEADRVGAEARAYLRALATVQVITGRERDSFAAAIEDAVKARSAPAERKTFEHLHPDLKRHRETAQIYALGLALSKNCPPNDCRVYLNIFNAARELDAALDSLDAYGAPALALRKELRERVGELGEMMEDNYAVEQYRKEAKL
;
A
#
# COMPACT_ATOMS: atom_id res chain seq x y z
N MET A 1 33.99 1.35 -14.41
CA MET A 1 34.37 2.11 -13.19
C MET A 1 35.86 2.35 -13.23
N ARG A 2 36.30 3.61 -13.19
CA ARG A 2 37.72 3.97 -13.19
C ARG A 2 38.34 3.60 -11.82
N LYS A 3 39.61 3.21 -11.80
CA LYS A 3 40.35 3.07 -10.53
C LYS A 3 40.73 4.49 -10.08
N MET A 4 40.36 4.84 -8.85
CA MET A 4 40.50 6.19 -8.32
C MET A 4 41.12 6.18 -6.93
N LYS A 5 41.92 7.19 -6.61
CA LYS A 5 42.49 7.41 -5.27
C LYS A 5 42.30 8.87 -4.87
N LYS A 6 41.73 9.13 -3.70
CA LYS A 6 41.55 10.49 -3.16
C LYS A 6 42.79 10.89 -2.34
N ILE A 7 43.32 12.09 -2.59
CA ILE A 7 44.50 12.67 -1.94
C ILE A 7 44.28 14.18 -1.83
N ASN A 8 44.33 14.74 -0.62
CA ASN A 8 44.23 16.20 -0.34
C ASN A 8 43.10 16.89 -1.11
N GLY A 9 41.86 16.36 -1.06
CA GLY A 9 40.73 16.93 -1.81
C GLY A 9 40.66 16.57 -3.30
N TYR A 10 41.76 16.13 -3.92
CA TYR A 10 41.83 15.74 -5.33
C TYR A 10 41.65 14.23 -5.56
N LEU A 11 41.19 13.86 -6.74
CA LEU A 11 41.04 12.51 -7.25
C LEU A 11 42.11 12.23 -8.31
N VAL A 12 42.93 11.21 -8.07
CA VAL A 12 43.80 10.60 -9.06
C VAL A 12 42.99 9.57 -9.84
N VAL A 13 42.76 9.81 -11.13
CA VAL A 13 41.87 9.04 -11.99
C VAL A 13 42.67 8.31 -13.06
N LYS A 14 42.51 6.99 -13.18
CA LYS A 14 43.09 6.22 -14.29
C LYS A 14 42.19 6.25 -15.53
N PHE A 15 42.73 6.64 -16.69
CA PHE A 15 42.03 6.57 -17.97
C PHE A 15 42.01 5.14 -18.52
N ASN A 16 40.90 4.75 -19.14
CA ASN A 16 40.77 3.44 -19.76
C ASN A 16 41.38 3.42 -21.16
N ALA A 17 41.77 2.24 -21.64
CA ALA A 17 42.37 2.07 -22.96
C ALA A 17 41.52 2.57 -24.14
N ARG A 18 40.19 2.69 -23.97
CA ARG A 18 39.32 3.29 -24.98
C ARG A 18 39.50 4.80 -25.05
N GLU A 19 39.49 5.46 -23.89
CA GLU A 19 39.64 6.92 -23.76
C GLU A 19 41.02 7.35 -24.27
N LEU A 20 42.07 6.59 -23.95
CA LEU A 20 43.42 6.83 -24.45
C LEU A 20 43.54 6.75 -25.98
N ARG A 21 42.75 5.87 -26.63
CA ARG A 21 42.72 5.77 -28.10
C ARG A 21 41.90 6.88 -28.74
N GLU A 22 40.77 7.26 -28.13
CA GLU A 22 39.92 8.34 -28.61
C GLU A 22 40.65 9.69 -28.55
N TYR A 23 41.56 9.85 -27.58
CA TYR A 23 42.40 11.02 -27.37
C TYR A 23 43.87 10.84 -27.80
N GLU A 24 44.13 9.86 -28.66
CA GLU A 24 45.47 9.57 -29.18
C GLU A 24 46.02 10.79 -29.95
N GLY A 25 47.22 11.25 -29.58
CA GLY A 25 47.83 12.46 -30.14
C GLY A 25 47.55 13.75 -29.37
N THR A 26 46.81 13.71 -28.25
CA THR A 26 46.47 14.92 -27.46
C THR A 26 47.27 15.09 -26.16
N ALA A 27 48.48 14.53 -26.07
CA ALA A 27 49.36 14.58 -24.88
C ALA A 27 48.75 14.05 -23.56
N LEU A 28 47.61 13.36 -23.64
CA LEU A 28 46.94 12.72 -22.51
C LEU A 28 47.80 11.58 -21.95
N GLY A 29 48.02 11.59 -20.63
CA GLY A 29 48.76 10.57 -19.89
C GLY A 29 47.92 9.34 -19.60
N GLU A 30 48.42 8.42 -18.77
CA GLU A 30 47.61 7.29 -18.26
C GLU A 30 46.70 7.69 -17.08
N TYR A 31 47.06 8.77 -16.38
CA TYR A 31 46.38 9.26 -15.19
C TYR A 31 46.14 10.77 -15.26
N GLY A 32 45.05 11.22 -14.62
CA GLY A 32 44.75 12.63 -14.39
C GLY A 32 44.47 12.92 -12.92
N VAL A 33 44.56 14.19 -12.55
CA VAL A 33 44.27 14.74 -11.22
C VAL A 33 43.20 15.81 -11.38
N ILE A 34 42.09 15.66 -10.66
CA ILE A 34 40.93 16.56 -10.71
C ILE A 34 40.39 16.77 -9.30
N ASP A 35 39.86 17.95 -9.01
CA ASP A 35 39.17 18.18 -7.74
C ASP A 35 38.03 17.17 -7.56
N ALA A 36 37.89 16.59 -6.36
CA ALA A 36 36.84 15.63 -6.08
C ALA A 36 35.43 16.18 -6.32
N GLU A 37 35.20 17.48 -6.13
CA GLU A 37 33.90 18.11 -6.30
C GLU A 37 33.55 18.36 -7.78
N LEU A 38 34.56 18.52 -8.63
CA LEU A 38 34.39 18.80 -10.06
C LEU A 38 34.34 17.53 -10.93
N TYR A 39 34.57 16.35 -10.33
CA TYR A 39 34.61 15.09 -11.06
C TYR A 39 33.22 14.60 -11.46
N THR A 40 32.95 14.58 -12.77
CA THR A 40 31.68 14.11 -13.34
C THR A 40 31.73 12.67 -13.84
N GLY A 41 32.95 12.14 -14.07
CA GLY A 41 33.17 10.80 -14.59
C GLY A 41 33.10 10.69 -16.12
N ASN A 42 32.91 11.80 -16.83
CA ASN A 42 32.99 11.89 -18.28
C ASN A 42 34.24 12.66 -18.69
N LEU A 43 35.18 12.00 -19.40
CA LEU A 43 36.46 12.61 -19.77
C LEU A 43 36.31 13.91 -20.60
N ASP A 44 35.29 13.99 -21.45
CA ASP A 44 35.08 15.16 -22.31
C ASP A 44 34.77 16.43 -21.49
N VAL A 45 34.18 16.25 -20.32
CA VAL A 45 33.84 17.32 -19.36
C VAL A 45 34.97 17.48 -18.34
N ASP A 46 35.41 16.36 -17.77
CA ASP A 46 36.41 16.32 -16.70
C ASP A 46 37.75 16.90 -17.16
N ARG A 47 38.15 16.69 -18.43
CA ARG A 47 39.45 17.14 -18.93
C ARG A 47 39.65 18.65 -18.82
N GLY A 48 38.60 19.44 -19.03
CA GLY A 48 38.67 20.90 -18.89
C GLY A 48 38.80 21.39 -17.45
N ALA A 49 38.50 20.52 -16.48
CA ALA A 49 38.56 20.80 -15.05
C ALA A 49 39.70 20.03 -14.34
N MET A 50 40.52 19.29 -15.09
CA MET A 50 41.69 18.60 -14.54
C MET A 50 42.83 19.58 -14.31
N GLU A 51 43.44 19.50 -13.14
CA GLU A 51 44.69 20.20 -12.82
C GLU A 51 45.87 19.59 -13.58
N TYR A 52 45.84 18.27 -13.76
CA TYR A 52 46.83 17.52 -14.54
C TYR A 52 46.14 16.42 -15.34
N ASP A 53 46.39 16.33 -16.65
CA ASP A 53 45.82 15.29 -17.53
C ASP A 53 46.89 14.41 -18.21
N ASN A 54 48.17 14.68 -17.94
CA ASN A 54 49.31 14.15 -18.67
C ASN A 54 50.22 13.20 -17.88
N ALA A 55 49.82 12.75 -16.68
CA ALA A 55 50.65 11.91 -15.83
C ALA A 55 50.81 10.49 -16.43
N GLY A 56 52.07 10.04 -16.57
CA GLY A 56 52.39 8.75 -17.18
C GLY A 56 52.32 7.56 -16.23
N SER A 57 52.29 7.82 -14.91
CA SER A 57 52.23 6.79 -13.87
C SER A 57 51.35 7.20 -12.69
N MET A 58 50.93 6.22 -11.89
CA MET A 58 50.14 6.47 -10.68
C MET A 58 50.96 7.27 -9.66
N GLU A 59 52.22 6.93 -9.48
CA GLU A 59 53.13 7.56 -8.52
C GLU A 59 53.34 9.04 -8.86
N GLU A 60 53.52 9.36 -10.14
CA GLU A 60 53.62 10.74 -10.63
C GLU A 60 52.32 11.53 -10.37
N ALA A 61 51.16 10.96 -10.69
CA ALA A 61 49.87 11.62 -10.44
C ALA A 61 49.60 11.84 -8.94
N VAL A 62 50.07 10.93 -8.07
CA VAL A 62 49.95 11.04 -6.62
C VAL A 62 50.82 12.18 -6.07
N GLU A 63 52.05 12.34 -6.54
CA GLU A 63 52.92 13.45 -6.13
C GLU A 63 52.38 14.79 -6.62
N LEU A 64 51.85 14.85 -7.84
CA LEU A 64 51.18 16.04 -8.36
C LEU A 64 49.97 16.42 -7.49
N ALA A 65 49.14 15.45 -7.11
CA ALA A 65 47.99 15.68 -6.23
C ALA A 65 48.40 16.12 -4.80
N ARG A 66 49.53 15.64 -4.28
CA ARG A 66 50.06 16.06 -2.97
C ARG A 66 50.61 17.48 -2.98
N GLY A 67 51.15 17.93 -4.12
CA GLY A 67 51.67 19.28 -4.31
C GLY A 67 50.59 20.34 -4.49
N LEU A 68 49.32 19.95 -4.58
CA LEU A 68 48.18 20.87 -4.64
C LEU A 68 47.66 21.11 -3.21
N GLU A 69 47.60 22.38 -2.82
CA GLU A 69 46.89 22.82 -1.61
C GLU A 69 45.41 22.98 -1.97
N SER A 70 44.55 22.14 -1.38
CA SER A 70 43.10 22.27 -1.54
C SER A 70 42.55 23.29 -0.55
N GLU A 71 41.59 24.12 -0.97
CA GLU A 71 40.90 25.07 -0.08
C GLU A 71 40.11 24.38 1.07
N LEU A 72 40.04 23.04 1.10
CA LEU A 72 39.36 22.23 2.13
C LEU A 72 40.22 21.92 3.38
N ASP A 73 41.46 22.42 3.48
CA ASP A 73 42.29 22.31 4.69
C ASP A 73 42.09 23.49 5.67
N ALA A 74 40.89 24.10 5.70
CA ALA A 74 40.49 24.97 6.79
C ALA A 74 39.83 24.13 7.89
N GLU A 75 40.48 23.97 9.04
CA GLU A 75 39.85 23.46 10.26
C GLU A 75 38.57 24.27 10.53
N GLU A 76 37.41 23.61 10.60
CA GLU A 76 36.15 24.27 10.99
C GLU A 76 36.36 24.92 12.37
N PRO A 77 36.05 26.23 12.53
CA PRO A 77 36.29 26.90 13.79
C PRO A 77 35.38 26.33 14.87
N GLU A 78 35.94 26.01 16.04
CA GLU A 78 35.17 25.60 17.22
C GLU A 78 34.09 26.67 17.52
N VAL A 79 32.82 26.26 17.46
CA VAL A 79 31.68 27.14 17.76
C VAL A 79 31.62 27.35 19.27
N LYS A 80 31.95 28.56 19.74
CA LYS A 80 31.82 28.96 21.15
C LYS A 80 30.55 29.78 21.35
N VAL A 81 29.73 29.37 22.30
CA VAL A 81 28.48 30.07 22.64
C VAL A 81 28.63 30.71 24.02
N THR A 82 28.42 32.02 24.09
CA THR A 82 28.49 32.80 25.33
C THR A 82 27.12 33.39 25.66
N ILE A 83 26.79 33.50 26.95
CA ILE A 83 25.66 34.28 27.44
C ILE A 83 26.19 35.66 27.82
N VAL A 84 25.62 36.68 27.18
CA VAL A 84 25.85 38.08 27.56
C VAL A 84 24.73 38.52 28.49
N LYS A 85 25.08 38.83 29.73
CA LYS A 85 24.18 39.47 30.70
C LYS A 85 24.47 40.97 30.67
N GLU A 86 23.55 41.73 30.09
CA GLU A 86 23.62 43.19 30.07
C GLU A 86 22.62 43.75 31.09
N THR A 87 23.13 44.56 32.01
CA THR A 87 22.34 45.37 32.94
C THR A 87 22.54 46.85 32.61
N ASP A 88 21.76 47.74 33.22
CA ASP A 88 21.90 49.19 33.03
C ASP A 88 23.30 49.72 33.40
N GLU A 89 24.09 48.96 34.17
CA GLU A 89 25.40 49.36 34.69
C GLU A 89 26.57 48.47 34.23
N THR A 90 26.34 47.21 33.86
CA THR A 90 27.41 46.25 33.51
C THR A 90 27.04 45.32 32.36
N THR A 91 28.04 44.90 31.59
CA THR A 91 27.95 43.80 30.63
C THR A 91 28.92 42.71 31.05
N GLU A 92 28.38 41.52 31.32
CA GLU A 92 29.17 40.32 31.68
C GLU A 92 28.97 39.24 30.61
N GLU A 93 30.05 38.62 30.19
CA GLU A 93 30.06 37.52 29.21
C GLU A 93 30.56 36.25 29.89
N GLU A 94 29.76 35.17 29.80
CA GLU A 94 30.04 33.88 30.43
C GLU A 94 29.96 32.77 29.38
N GLU A 95 30.98 31.90 29.32
CA GLU A 95 31.00 30.74 28.44
C GLU A 95 30.02 29.67 28.93
N VAL A 96 29.24 29.11 28.01
CA VAL A 96 28.16 28.18 28.34
C VAL A 96 28.57 26.76 28.04
N ASP A 97 28.60 25.92 29.07
CA ASP A 97 28.73 24.48 28.93
C ASP A 97 27.35 23.81 28.93
N ALA A 98 26.95 23.31 27.77
CA ALA A 98 25.66 22.63 27.59
C ALA A 98 25.48 21.44 28.56
N GLN A 99 26.56 20.72 28.89
CA GLN A 99 26.48 19.58 29.80
C GLN A 99 26.21 20.02 31.25
N GLN A 100 26.77 21.15 31.68
CA GLN A 100 26.47 21.74 32.99
C GLN A 100 25.02 22.22 33.08
N MET A 101 24.48 22.81 32.01
CA MET A 101 23.07 23.20 31.94
C MET A 101 22.14 21.99 32.08
N ILE A 102 22.44 20.90 31.36
CA ILE A 102 21.67 19.65 31.44
C ILE A 102 21.72 19.08 32.87
N ALA A 103 22.90 18.98 33.48
CA ALA A 103 23.05 18.45 34.83
C ALA A 103 22.35 19.30 35.89
N GLY A 104 22.39 20.64 35.74
CA GLY A 104 21.67 21.57 36.59
C GLY A 104 20.15 21.38 36.48
N TRP A 105 19.63 21.27 35.25
CA TRP A 105 18.20 21.04 35.03
C TRP A 105 17.74 19.67 35.52
N GLU A 106 18.54 18.62 35.32
CA GLU A 106 18.26 17.28 35.85
C GLU A 106 18.17 17.30 37.38
N THR A 107 19.05 18.04 38.06
CA THR A 107 19.02 18.19 39.53
C THR A 107 17.72 18.87 39.99
N VAL A 108 17.27 19.90 39.27
CA VAL A 108 16.01 20.60 39.54
C VAL A 108 14.82 19.63 39.40
N LEU A 109 14.77 18.88 38.30
CA LEU A 109 13.71 17.91 38.04
C LEU A 109 13.67 16.79 39.08
N ARG A 110 14.84 16.29 39.50
CA ARG A 110 14.94 15.28 40.57
C ARG A 110 14.36 15.81 41.89
N GLY A 111 14.68 17.06 42.23
CA GLY A 111 14.09 17.73 43.39
C GLY A 111 12.57 17.96 43.28
N GLN A 112 12.04 18.14 42.06
CA GLN A 112 10.60 18.27 41.85
C GLN A 112 9.87 16.93 42.02
N VAL A 113 10.41 15.84 41.46
CA VAL A 113 9.87 14.48 41.59
C VAL A 113 9.80 14.04 43.06
N GLU A 114 10.85 14.32 43.84
CA GLU A 114 10.89 13.96 45.27
C GLU A 114 10.01 14.85 46.16
N SER A 115 9.62 16.02 45.67
CA SER A 115 8.93 17.03 46.46
C SER A 115 7.41 16.82 46.45
N PRO A 116 6.76 16.70 47.62
CA PRO A 116 5.29 16.61 47.72
C PRO A 116 4.53 17.85 47.21
N HIS A 117 5.24 18.95 46.91
CA HIS A 117 4.65 20.18 46.42
C HIS A 117 4.24 20.09 44.95
N TYR A 118 4.99 19.35 44.13
CA TYR A 118 4.75 19.19 42.70
C TYR A 118 4.02 17.87 42.47
N LYS A 119 2.70 17.93 42.29
CA LYS A 119 1.85 16.72 42.18
C LYS A 119 1.72 16.19 40.75
N ASP A 120 2.12 17.00 39.80
CA ASP A 120 2.04 16.81 38.36
C ASP A 120 3.37 16.39 37.73
N VAL A 121 4.46 16.40 38.50
CA VAL A 121 5.79 16.01 38.05
C VAL A 121 6.12 14.62 38.59
N ASP A 122 5.78 13.60 37.81
CA ASP A 122 6.25 12.23 38.01
C ASP A 122 7.57 11.96 37.26
N GLU A 123 8.19 10.79 37.49
CA GLU A 123 9.48 10.39 36.90
C GLU A 123 9.45 10.46 35.37
N ARG A 124 8.31 10.11 34.76
CA ARG A 124 8.12 10.12 33.30
C ARG A 124 7.98 11.53 32.75
N THR A 125 7.26 12.38 33.47
CA THR A 125 7.07 13.79 33.12
C THR A 125 8.41 14.52 33.21
N ALA A 126 9.18 14.29 34.27
CA ALA A 126 10.54 14.80 34.41
C ALA A 126 11.46 14.34 33.25
N ALA A 127 11.40 13.07 32.85
CA ALA A 127 12.17 12.57 31.70
C ALA A 127 11.78 13.29 30.39
N HIS A 128 10.49 13.55 30.18
CA HIS A 128 10.01 14.27 29.01
C HIS A 128 10.40 15.76 29.03
N GLU A 129 10.38 16.41 30.20
CA GLU A 129 10.86 17.78 30.35
C GLU A 129 12.36 17.91 30.11
N LEU A 130 13.16 16.96 30.60
CA LEU A 130 14.59 16.91 30.32
C LEU A 130 14.86 16.73 28.82
N TYR A 131 14.08 15.88 28.15
CA TYR A 131 14.16 15.73 26.69
C TYR A 131 13.84 17.05 25.96
N GLY A 132 12.75 17.71 26.33
CA GLY A 132 12.38 19.01 25.75
C GLY A 132 13.45 20.07 25.96
N TYR A 133 14.07 20.09 27.14
CA TYR A 133 15.18 21.00 27.45
C TYR A 133 16.40 20.74 26.56
N LYS A 134 16.81 19.48 26.39
CA LYS A 134 17.92 19.12 25.48
C LYS A 134 17.63 19.45 24.01
N VAL A 135 16.38 19.26 23.57
CA VAL A 135 15.95 19.66 22.22
C VAL A 135 16.06 21.17 22.03
N ALA A 136 15.70 21.98 23.02
CA ALA A 136 15.87 23.43 22.96
C ALA A 136 17.36 23.84 22.87
N LEU A 137 18.24 23.17 23.62
CA LEU A 137 19.69 23.39 23.51
C LEU A 137 20.23 23.03 22.12
N ARG A 138 19.74 21.94 21.51
CA ARG A 138 20.07 21.60 20.12
C ARG A 138 19.61 22.67 19.14
N ASP A 139 18.40 23.19 19.30
CA ASP A 139 17.86 24.24 18.42
C ASP A 139 18.65 25.56 18.54
N LEU A 140 19.34 25.77 19.68
CA LEU A 140 20.29 26.86 19.90
C LEU A 140 21.71 26.55 19.39
N GLY A 141 21.95 25.35 18.84
CA GLY A 141 23.26 24.92 18.34
C GLY A 141 24.24 24.50 19.44
N LEU A 142 23.77 24.25 20.67
CA LEU A 142 24.58 23.87 21.82
C LEU A 142 24.74 22.35 22.00
N LEU A 143 23.92 21.56 21.30
CA LEU A 143 23.92 20.09 21.37
C LEU A 143 23.65 19.49 20.00
N ASP A 144 24.19 18.29 19.79
CA ASP A 144 23.85 17.46 18.64
C ASP A 144 22.55 16.67 18.87
N ARG A 145 22.00 16.14 17.77
CA ARG A 145 20.75 15.39 17.80
C ARG A 145 20.87 14.11 18.63
N GLU A 146 22.02 13.47 18.56
CA GLU A 146 22.34 12.21 19.25
C GLU A 146 22.33 12.40 20.77
N ASP A 147 22.75 13.58 21.26
CA ASP A 147 22.82 13.90 22.69
C ASP A 147 21.48 14.29 23.31
N CYS A 148 20.46 14.52 22.48
CA CYS A 148 19.12 14.87 22.93
C CYS A 148 18.37 13.71 23.59
N TYR A 149 18.82 12.46 23.42
CA TYR A 149 18.09 11.31 23.93
C TYR A 149 18.07 11.28 25.47
N VAL A 150 16.90 10.91 26.02
CA VAL A 150 16.67 10.73 27.46
C VAL A 150 15.89 9.43 27.63
N LEU A 151 16.38 8.56 28.51
CA LEU A 151 15.70 7.30 28.79
C LEU A 151 14.47 7.54 29.67
N PRO A 152 13.36 6.79 29.48
CA PRO A 152 12.16 6.94 30.31
C PRO A 152 12.38 6.71 31.81
N ASP A 153 13.42 5.96 32.18
CA ASP A 153 13.77 5.58 33.56
C ASP A 153 14.84 6.48 34.21
N THR A 154 15.23 7.60 33.55
CA THR A 154 16.27 8.51 34.03
C THR A 154 16.03 9.05 35.46
N PHE A 155 14.76 9.18 35.85
CA PHE A 155 14.34 9.68 37.17
C PHE A 155 13.77 8.61 38.10
N GLY A 156 13.76 7.33 37.68
CA GLY A 156 13.22 6.20 38.45
C GLY A 156 12.35 5.26 37.61
N ASP A 157 11.87 4.17 38.21
CA ASP A 157 10.97 3.20 37.57
C ASP A 157 9.59 3.83 37.33
N ALA A 158 9.43 4.51 36.20
CA ALA A 158 8.12 4.98 35.78
C ALA A 158 7.19 3.77 35.57
N PRO A 159 5.94 3.79 36.09
CA PRO A 159 4.98 2.74 35.80
C PRO A 159 4.83 2.61 34.28
N GLY A 160 4.92 1.37 33.81
CA GLY A 160 4.80 1.06 32.39
C GLY A 160 3.53 1.66 31.79
N PRO A 161 3.49 1.89 30.47
CA PRO A 161 2.30 2.42 29.83
C PRO A 161 1.08 1.57 30.19
N LEU A 162 0.00 2.21 30.61
CA LEU A 162 -1.27 1.53 30.86
C LEU A 162 -1.65 0.67 29.64
N PRO A 163 -2.24 -0.52 29.86
CA PRO A 163 -2.69 -1.36 28.77
C PRO A 163 -3.64 -0.58 27.84
N LYS A 164 -3.35 -0.63 26.53
CA LYS A 164 -4.13 0.13 25.53
C LYS A 164 -5.45 -0.53 25.18
N LYS A 165 -5.57 -1.84 25.43
CA LYS A 165 -6.81 -2.57 25.17
C LYS A 165 -7.73 -2.51 26.39
N PRO A 166 -9.04 -2.30 26.18
CA PRO A 166 -10.01 -2.28 27.26
C PRO A 166 -9.98 -3.55 28.12
N GLU A 167 -9.79 -4.72 27.52
CA GLU A 167 -9.79 -5.99 28.25
C GLU A 167 -8.56 -6.13 29.16
N GLU A 168 -7.40 -5.70 28.67
CA GLU A 168 -6.15 -5.72 29.43
C GLU A 168 -6.15 -4.68 30.56
N LEU A 169 -6.81 -3.53 30.33
CA LEU A 169 -6.99 -2.49 31.34
C LEU A 169 -7.96 -2.95 32.44
N LEU A 170 -9.05 -3.62 32.06
CA LEU A 170 -10.00 -4.22 33.02
C LEU A 170 -9.32 -5.28 33.89
N SER A 171 -8.53 -6.17 33.30
CA SER A 171 -7.72 -7.15 34.07
C SER A 171 -6.78 -6.44 35.02
N TYR A 172 -5.99 -5.45 34.56
CA TYR A 172 -5.10 -4.68 35.43
C TYR A 172 -5.85 -4.00 36.59
N VAL A 173 -7.02 -3.40 36.34
CA VAL A 173 -7.82 -2.76 37.38
C VAL A 173 -8.39 -3.77 38.38
N CYS A 174 -8.88 -4.91 37.91
CA CYS A 174 -9.44 -5.97 38.76
C CYS A 174 -8.36 -6.71 39.56
N ASP A 175 -7.18 -6.93 38.96
CA ASP A 175 -6.09 -7.70 39.55
C ASP A 175 -5.20 -6.87 40.49
N GLU A 176 -4.83 -5.65 40.08
CA GLU A 176 -3.81 -4.84 40.75
C GLU A 176 -4.39 -3.67 41.58
N LEU A 177 -5.58 -3.16 41.23
CA LEU A 177 -6.14 -1.94 41.83
C LEU A 177 -7.40 -2.17 42.67
N CYS A 178 -8.06 -3.33 42.51
CA CYS A 178 -9.32 -3.60 43.21
C CYS A 178 -9.08 -3.81 44.71
N ARG A 179 -9.45 -2.79 45.51
CA ARG A 179 -9.32 -2.81 46.99
C ARG A 179 -10.16 -3.90 47.67
N HIS A 180 -11.12 -4.47 46.96
CA HIS A 180 -11.99 -5.52 47.46
C HIS A 180 -11.43 -6.92 47.21
N ARG A 181 -10.46 -7.07 46.29
CA ARG A 181 -9.79 -8.34 46.02
C ARG A 181 -8.67 -8.54 47.03
N ARG A 182 -8.82 -9.53 47.91
CA ARG A 182 -7.78 -9.92 48.88
C ARG A 182 -7.24 -11.31 48.53
N PRO A 183 -5.92 -11.56 48.62
CA PRO A 183 -5.31 -12.84 48.26
C PRO A 183 -5.85 -14.05 49.05
N GLU A 184 -6.48 -13.79 50.20
CA GLU A 184 -6.95 -14.80 51.16
C GLU A 184 -8.42 -15.21 50.94
N MET A 185 -9.13 -14.56 49.99
CA MET A 185 -10.54 -14.83 49.73
C MET A 185 -10.73 -16.10 48.90
N THR A 186 -11.81 -16.82 49.17
CA THR A 186 -12.23 -17.95 48.35
C THR A 186 -12.83 -17.47 47.03
N GLN A 187 -12.87 -18.35 46.02
CA GLN A 187 -13.44 -18.02 44.71
C GLN A 187 -14.91 -17.58 44.81
N GLU A 188 -15.71 -18.23 45.67
CA GLU A 188 -17.13 -17.89 45.89
C GLU A 188 -17.31 -16.49 46.51
N GLU A 189 -16.40 -16.08 47.40
CA GLU A 189 -16.44 -14.74 47.99
C GLU A 189 -15.99 -13.65 47.01
N LEU A 190 -15.06 -13.97 46.12
CA LEU A 190 -14.63 -13.09 45.03
C LEU A 190 -15.74 -12.90 44.00
N ASP A 191 -16.40 -13.98 43.60
CA ASP A 191 -17.51 -13.94 42.64
C ASP A 191 -18.68 -13.07 43.17
N ALA A 192 -19.00 -13.16 44.47
CA ALA A 192 -20.03 -12.32 45.09
C ALA A 192 -19.67 -10.82 45.11
N VAL A 193 -18.39 -10.48 45.30
CA VAL A 193 -17.90 -9.08 45.25
C VAL A 193 -17.89 -8.55 43.82
N CYS A 194 -17.53 -9.41 42.87
CA CYS A 194 -17.51 -9.13 41.44
C CYS A 194 -18.94 -8.92 40.88
N GLU A 195 -19.92 -9.71 41.31
CA GLU A 195 -21.34 -9.51 40.95
C GLU A 195 -21.90 -8.13 41.35
N GLU A 196 -21.46 -7.57 42.48
CA GLU A 196 -21.82 -6.22 42.91
C GLU A 196 -20.93 -5.11 42.29
N CYS A 197 -19.87 -5.48 41.55
CA CYS A 197 -18.92 -4.56 40.97
C CYS A 197 -19.52 -3.79 39.79
N SER A 198 -19.62 -2.46 39.95
CA SER A 198 -20.15 -1.58 38.90
C SER A 198 -19.31 -1.58 37.62
N LEU A 199 -18.01 -1.91 37.69
CA LEU A 199 -17.13 -1.98 36.52
C LEU A 199 -17.41 -3.21 35.66
N GLU A 200 -17.65 -4.36 36.28
CA GLU A 200 -17.96 -5.61 35.57
C GLU A 200 -19.33 -5.54 34.90
N ARG A 201 -20.34 -4.95 35.58
CA ARG A 201 -21.64 -4.66 34.96
C ARG A 201 -21.49 -3.76 33.73
N LEU A 202 -20.70 -2.69 33.82
CA LEU A 202 -20.49 -1.76 32.69
C LEU A 202 -19.71 -2.41 31.53
N ALA A 203 -18.76 -3.30 31.83
CA ALA A 203 -18.05 -4.10 30.83
C ALA A 203 -19.01 -5.05 30.10
N ASN A 204 -19.82 -5.81 30.85
CA ASN A 204 -20.83 -6.71 30.29
C ASN A 204 -21.89 -5.95 29.45
N GLU A 205 -22.29 -4.75 29.86
CA GLU A 205 -23.20 -3.88 29.10
C GLU A 205 -22.54 -3.31 27.83
N ALA A 206 -21.23 -3.07 27.84
CA ALA A 206 -20.48 -2.67 26.65
C ALA A 206 -20.38 -3.83 25.65
N ASP A 207 -20.01 -5.02 26.12
CA ASP A 207 -19.94 -6.24 25.30
C ASP A 207 -21.30 -6.58 24.69
N GLY A 208 -22.38 -6.46 25.47
CA GLY A 208 -23.74 -6.64 24.98
C GLY A 208 -24.14 -5.64 23.89
N ARG A 209 -23.70 -4.38 23.99
CA ARG A 209 -23.94 -3.36 22.95
C ARG A 209 -23.14 -3.66 21.69
N ASP A 210 -21.88 -4.06 21.82
CA ASP A 210 -21.01 -4.40 20.70
C ASP A 210 -21.54 -5.62 19.93
N LEU A 211 -22.05 -6.62 20.66
CA LEU A 211 -22.68 -7.80 20.07
C LEU A 211 -23.95 -7.44 19.29
N GLN A 212 -24.80 -6.56 19.81
CA GLN A 212 -25.98 -6.05 19.10
C GLN A 212 -25.62 -5.24 17.85
N VAL A 213 -24.58 -4.41 17.91
CA VAL A 213 -24.08 -3.64 16.77
C VAL A 213 -23.59 -4.59 15.68
N ARG A 214 -22.84 -5.62 16.06
CA ARG A 214 -22.34 -6.65 15.15
C ARG A 214 -23.48 -7.43 14.49
N GLU A 215 -24.47 -7.87 15.25
CA GLU A 215 -25.64 -8.58 14.70
C GLU A 215 -26.40 -7.73 13.67
N LYS A 216 -26.65 -6.45 13.98
CA LYS A 216 -27.30 -5.52 13.05
C LYS A 216 -26.48 -5.30 11.78
N ALA A 217 -25.17 -5.13 11.92
CA ALA A 217 -24.27 -4.95 10.78
C ALA A 217 -24.24 -6.17 9.85
N LEU A 218 -24.16 -7.38 10.43
CA LEU A 218 -24.21 -8.63 9.66
C LEU A 218 -25.57 -8.82 9.00
N GLY A 219 -26.68 -8.55 9.70
CA GLY A 219 -28.02 -8.59 9.13
C GLY A 219 -28.19 -7.64 7.94
N ALA A 220 -27.64 -6.42 8.04
CA ALA A 220 -27.64 -5.46 6.93
C ALA A 220 -26.81 -5.93 5.73
N LEU A 221 -25.65 -6.57 5.96
CA LEU A 221 -24.83 -7.16 4.89
C LEU A 221 -25.57 -8.31 4.18
N TYR A 222 -26.20 -9.23 4.93
CA TYR A 222 -27.01 -10.28 4.32
C TYR A 222 -28.17 -9.69 3.50
N GLY A 223 -28.88 -8.69 4.05
CA GLY A 223 -29.95 -8.00 3.33
C GLY A 223 -29.47 -7.28 2.07
N LEU A 224 -28.24 -6.75 2.05
CA LEU A 224 -27.61 -6.19 0.85
C LEU A 224 -27.33 -7.27 -0.20
N VAL A 225 -26.79 -8.42 0.19
CA VAL A 225 -26.54 -9.56 -0.71
C VAL A 225 -27.84 -10.09 -1.31
N ASP A 226 -28.89 -10.24 -0.50
CA ASP A 226 -30.20 -10.68 -0.98
C ASP A 226 -30.83 -9.64 -1.91
N ARG A 227 -30.69 -8.34 -1.62
CA ARG A 227 -31.11 -7.27 -2.54
C ARG A 227 -30.37 -7.34 -3.89
N ILE A 228 -29.10 -7.72 -3.94
CA ILE A 228 -28.39 -7.93 -5.22
C ILE A 228 -29.01 -9.10 -5.97
N ARG A 229 -29.30 -10.19 -5.25
CA ARG A 229 -29.92 -11.39 -5.82
C ARG A 229 -31.31 -11.10 -6.36
N ASP A 230 -32.14 -10.29 -5.71
CA ASP A 230 -33.55 -10.15 -6.11
C ASP A 230 -33.80 -9.12 -7.24
N ARG A 231 -32.78 -8.38 -7.69
CA ARG A 231 -32.95 -7.31 -8.68
C ARG A 231 -33.09 -7.84 -10.10
N GLU A 232 -34.02 -7.22 -10.85
CA GLU A 232 -34.30 -7.58 -12.25
C GLU A 232 -33.27 -7.02 -13.23
N SER A 233 -32.57 -5.93 -12.88
CA SER A 233 -31.60 -5.24 -13.75
C SER A 233 -30.16 -5.41 -13.26
N SER A 234 -29.25 -5.80 -14.17
CA SER A 234 -27.81 -5.89 -13.89
C SER A 234 -27.23 -4.55 -13.41
N ALA A 235 -27.65 -3.43 -14.00
CA ALA A 235 -27.17 -2.11 -13.61
C ALA A 235 -27.60 -1.71 -12.18
N GLU A 236 -28.77 -2.18 -11.73
CA GLU A 236 -29.21 -1.98 -10.35
C GLU A 236 -28.47 -2.91 -9.39
N ALA A 237 -28.26 -4.17 -9.77
CA ALA A 237 -27.47 -5.13 -9.00
C ALA A 237 -26.02 -4.64 -8.79
N ASP A 238 -25.40 -4.03 -9.82
CA ASP A 238 -24.06 -3.45 -9.74
C ASP A 238 -24.01 -2.27 -8.74
N ARG A 239 -25.04 -1.41 -8.75
CA ARG A 239 -25.14 -0.29 -7.83
C ARG A 239 -25.27 -0.76 -6.38
N VAL A 240 -26.15 -1.72 -6.12
CA VAL A 240 -26.31 -2.31 -4.78
C VAL A 240 -25.05 -3.09 -4.38
N GLY A 241 -24.37 -3.74 -5.32
CA GLY A 241 -23.07 -4.37 -5.10
C GLY A 241 -21.99 -3.36 -4.67
N ALA A 242 -21.99 -2.16 -5.25
CA ALA A 242 -21.09 -1.09 -4.84
C ALA A 242 -21.40 -0.57 -3.43
N GLU A 243 -22.69 -0.40 -3.11
CA GLU A 243 -23.16 -0.06 -1.75
C GLU A 243 -22.70 -1.11 -0.73
N ALA A 244 -22.87 -2.40 -1.05
CA ALA A 244 -22.48 -3.50 -0.18
C ALA A 244 -20.97 -3.53 0.07
N ARG A 245 -20.15 -3.32 -0.97
CA ARG A 245 -18.68 -3.22 -0.84
C ARG A 245 -18.26 -2.02 0.00
N ALA A 246 -18.92 -0.87 -0.15
CA ALA A 246 -18.62 0.32 0.64
C ALA A 246 -18.95 0.10 2.12
N TYR A 247 -20.11 -0.49 2.41
CA TYR A 247 -20.52 -0.83 3.77
C TYR A 247 -19.58 -1.85 4.42
N LEU A 248 -19.18 -2.89 3.68
CA LEU A 248 -18.21 -3.88 4.14
C LEU A 248 -16.85 -3.27 4.50
N ARG A 249 -16.36 -2.30 3.72
CA ARG A 249 -15.13 -1.56 4.04
C ARG A 249 -15.28 -0.74 5.32
N ALA A 250 -16.41 -0.05 5.49
CA ALA A 250 -16.68 0.72 6.70
C ALA A 250 -16.64 -0.17 7.95
N LEU A 251 -17.30 -1.34 7.90
CA LEU A 251 -17.30 -2.31 9.00
C LEU A 251 -15.91 -2.86 9.33
N ALA A 252 -15.07 -3.08 8.32
CA ALA A 252 -13.68 -3.49 8.53
C ALA A 252 -12.83 -2.37 9.16
N THR A 253 -13.06 -1.11 8.77
CA THR A 253 -12.36 0.05 9.35
C THR A 253 -12.69 0.22 10.83
N VAL A 254 -13.95 0.02 11.22
CA VAL A 254 -14.38 0.09 12.63
C VAL A 254 -14.21 -1.25 13.38
N GLN A 255 -13.52 -2.23 12.79
CA GLN A 255 -13.21 -3.53 13.40
C GLN A 255 -14.43 -4.34 13.90
N VAL A 256 -15.63 -4.08 13.36
CA VAL A 256 -16.86 -4.82 13.72
C VAL A 256 -16.84 -6.24 13.18
N ILE A 257 -16.09 -6.50 12.11
CA ILE A 257 -15.95 -7.81 11.46
C ILE A 257 -14.48 -8.25 11.40
N THR A 258 -14.26 -9.56 11.40
CA THR A 258 -12.92 -10.14 11.26
C THR A 258 -12.45 -10.12 9.80
N GLY A 259 -11.13 -10.28 9.57
CA GLY A 259 -10.58 -10.39 8.22
C GLY A 259 -11.18 -11.55 7.42
N ARG A 260 -11.36 -12.72 8.05
CA ARG A 260 -11.98 -13.89 7.41
C ARG A 260 -13.43 -13.63 6.99
N GLU A 261 -14.20 -12.94 7.83
CA GLU A 261 -15.59 -12.59 7.50
C GLU A 261 -15.66 -11.56 6.38
N ARG A 262 -14.75 -10.57 6.39
CA ARG A 262 -14.61 -9.62 5.29
C ARG A 262 -14.40 -10.34 3.97
N ASP A 263 -13.49 -11.31 3.90
CA ASP A 263 -13.21 -12.04 2.68
C ASP A 263 -14.41 -12.89 2.24
N SER A 264 -15.09 -13.54 3.20
CA SER A 264 -16.31 -14.31 2.97
C SER A 264 -17.44 -13.45 2.38
N PHE A 265 -17.70 -12.27 2.95
CA PHE A 265 -18.72 -11.35 2.44
C PHE A 265 -18.32 -10.71 1.11
N ALA A 266 -17.04 -10.40 0.91
CA ALA A 266 -16.54 -9.89 -0.37
C ALA A 266 -16.80 -10.90 -1.50
N ALA A 267 -16.47 -12.18 -1.26
CA ALA A 267 -16.75 -13.26 -2.20
C ALA A 267 -18.27 -13.40 -2.45
N ALA A 268 -19.09 -13.41 -1.40
CA ALA A 268 -20.55 -13.52 -1.55
C ALA A 268 -21.16 -12.36 -2.35
N ILE A 269 -20.67 -11.13 -2.18
CA ILE A 269 -21.10 -9.97 -2.96
C ILE A 269 -20.66 -10.11 -4.42
N GLU A 270 -19.42 -10.51 -4.68
CA GLU A 270 -18.94 -10.75 -6.04
C GLU A 270 -19.72 -11.84 -6.75
N ASP A 271 -19.98 -12.97 -6.09
CA ASP A 271 -20.74 -14.08 -6.64
C ASP A 271 -22.19 -13.68 -6.95
N ALA A 272 -22.82 -12.91 -6.06
CA ALA A 272 -24.18 -12.41 -6.27
C ALA A 272 -24.26 -11.46 -7.48
N VAL A 273 -23.27 -10.59 -7.66
CA VAL A 273 -23.18 -9.70 -8.84
C VAL A 273 -22.89 -10.51 -10.11
N LYS A 274 -21.90 -11.42 -10.07
CA LYS A 274 -21.52 -12.26 -11.21
C LYS A 274 -22.67 -13.13 -11.71
N ALA A 275 -23.43 -13.73 -10.79
CA ALA A 275 -24.59 -14.55 -11.10
C ALA A 275 -25.69 -13.79 -11.85
N ARG A 276 -25.78 -12.46 -11.68
CA ARG A 276 -26.72 -11.60 -12.40
C ARG A 276 -26.16 -11.01 -13.70
N SER A 277 -24.83 -10.84 -13.79
CA SER A 277 -24.16 -10.44 -15.03
C SER A 277 -23.90 -11.60 -16.01
N ALA A 278 -24.10 -12.85 -15.59
CA ALA A 278 -24.00 -14.00 -16.49
C ALA A 278 -25.12 -13.93 -17.54
N PRO A 279 -24.81 -13.90 -18.85
CA PRO A 279 -25.83 -13.87 -19.88
C PRO A 279 -26.67 -15.14 -19.76
N ALA A 280 -28.00 -14.99 -19.69
CA ALA A 280 -28.93 -16.12 -19.75
C ALA A 280 -28.58 -16.99 -20.97
N GLU A 281 -28.68 -18.33 -20.84
CA GLU A 281 -28.45 -19.25 -21.95
C GLU A 281 -29.30 -18.82 -23.16
N ARG A 282 -28.65 -18.25 -24.17
CA ARG A 282 -29.32 -17.74 -25.38
C ARG A 282 -29.99 -18.90 -26.10
N LYS A 283 -31.24 -18.71 -26.49
CA LYS A 283 -32.04 -19.69 -27.25
C LYS A 283 -32.13 -19.36 -28.76
N THR A 284 -31.60 -18.22 -29.16
CA THR A 284 -31.55 -17.72 -30.53
C THR A 284 -30.41 -16.69 -30.64
N PHE A 285 -30.16 -16.17 -31.84
CA PHE A 285 -29.27 -15.02 -32.06
C PHE A 285 -29.98 -13.73 -31.67
N GLU A 286 -29.49 -13.05 -30.63
CA GLU A 286 -30.20 -11.95 -29.97
C GLU A 286 -30.22 -10.67 -30.82
N HIS A 287 -29.18 -10.44 -31.64
CA HIS A 287 -28.94 -9.21 -32.39
C HIS A 287 -29.34 -9.27 -33.88
N LEU A 288 -30.07 -10.32 -34.28
CA LEU A 288 -30.73 -10.34 -35.59
C LEU A 288 -31.90 -9.35 -35.64
N HIS A 289 -32.30 -8.97 -36.87
CA HIS A 289 -33.52 -8.19 -37.09
C HIS A 289 -34.73 -8.92 -36.46
N PRO A 290 -35.69 -8.21 -35.82
CA PRO A 290 -36.82 -8.84 -35.10
C PRO A 290 -37.58 -9.88 -35.92
N ASP A 291 -37.75 -9.66 -37.22
CA ASP A 291 -38.44 -10.58 -38.14
C ASP A 291 -37.67 -11.90 -38.34
N LEU A 292 -36.34 -11.83 -38.45
CA LEU A 292 -35.47 -12.99 -38.59
C LEU A 292 -35.32 -13.72 -37.25
N LYS A 293 -35.13 -12.98 -36.15
CA LYS A 293 -34.99 -13.54 -34.80
C LYS A 293 -36.19 -14.40 -34.39
N ARG A 294 -37.41 -14.00 -34.78
CA ARG A 294 -38.65 -14.72 -34.49
C ARG A 294 -38.98 -15.81 -35.50
N HIS A 295 -38.18 -15.95 -36.56
CA HIS A 295 -38.40 -16.97 -37.58
C HIS A 295 -38.15 -18.36 -36.99
N ARG A 296 -39.07 -19.29 -37.25
CA ARG A 296 -38.99 -20.67 -36.74
C ARG A 296 -37.68 -21.35 -37.16
N GLU A 297 -37.26 -21.08 -38.38
CA GLU A 297 -36.03 -21.61 -38.96
C GLU A 297 -34.78 -21.15 -38.20
N THR A 298 -34.70 -19.89 -37.79
CA THR A 298 -33.58 -19.37 -36.99
C THR A 298 -33.48 -20.06 -35.64
N ALA A 299 -34.62 -20.39 -35.02
CA ALA A 299 -34.63 -21.18 -33.79
C ALA A 299 -34.16 -22.63 -34.03
N GLN A 300 -34.51 -23.23 -35.17
CA GLN A 300 -34.05 -24.57 -35.56
C GLN A 300 -32.55 -24.60 -35.85
N ILE A 301 -32.04 -23.60 -36.59
CA ILE A 301 -30.62 -23.39 -36.85
C ILE A 301 -29.84 -23.36 -35.53
N TYR A 302 -30.34 -22.58 -34.57
CA TYR A 302 -29.69 -22.40 -33.28
C TYR A 302 -29.73 -23.68 -32.43
N ALA A 303 -30.89 -24.36 -32.38
CA ALA A 303 -31.04 -25.63 -31.66
C ALA A 303 -30.14 -26.74 -32.24
N LEU A 304 -30.04 -26.82 -33.57
CA LEU A 304 -29.17 -27.77 -34.28
C LEU A 304 -27.69 -27.50 -33.97
N GLY A 305 -27.26 -26.24 -33.98
CA GLY A 305 -25.90 -25.87 -33.59
C GLY A 305 -25.56 -26.26 -32.15
N LEU A 306 -26.49 -26.08 -31.21
CA LEU A 306 -26.33 -26.55 -29.83
C LEU A 306 -26.25 -28.08 -29.73
N ALA A 307 -27.04 -28.82 -30.50
CA ALA A 307 -27.00 -30.28 -30.52
C ALA A 307 -25.65 -30.78 -31.07
N LEU A 308 -25.19 -30.20 -32.18
CA LEU A 308 -23.89 -30.51 -32.78
C LEU A 308 -22.73 -30.15 -31.85
N SER A 309 -22.84 -29.09 -31.07
CA SER A 309 -21.82 -28.73 -30.06
C SER A 309 -21.60 -29.81 -29.00
N LYS A 310 -22.62 -30.63 -28.71
CA LYS A 310 -22.52 -31.74 -27.74
C LYS A 310 -21.97 -33.00 -28.37
N ASN A 311 -22.37 -33.31 -29.59
CA ASN A 311 -21.96 -34.52 -30.29
C ASN A 311 -21.90 -34.26 -31.80
N CYS A 312 -20.73 -33.84 -32.29
CA CYS A 312 -20.49 -33.50 -33.69
C CYS A 312 -19.85 -34.67 -34.45
N PRO A 313 -20.50 -35.22 -35.49
CA PRO A 313 -19.88 -36.18 -36.38
C PRO A 313 -18.70 -35.57 -37.16
N PRO A 314 -17.68 -36.36 -37.54
CA PRO A 314 -16.54 -35.90 -38.34
C PRO A 314 -16.88 -35.86 -39.84
N ASN A 315 -17.95 -35.16 -40.21
CA ASN A 315 -18.40 -34.92 -41.58
C ASN A 315 -18.73 -33.43 -41.78
N ASP A 316 -19.53 -33.06 -42.78
CA ASP A 316 -19.90 -31.67 -43.06
C ASP A 316 -20.68 -30.99 -41.90
N CYS A 317 -21.19 -31.75 -40.92
CA CYS A 317 -21.71 -31.19 -39.67
C CYS A 317 -20.66 -30.37 -38.91
N ARG A 318 -19.37 -30.67 -39.08
CA ARG A 318 -18.28 -29.88 -38.49
C ARG A 318 -18.13 -28.51 -39.15
N VAL A 319 -18.41 -28.40 -40.45
CA VAL A 319 -18.44 -27.13 -41.15
C VAL A 319 -19.61 -26.28 -40.62
N TYR A 320 -20.79 -26.90 -40.47
CA TYR A 320 -21.95 -26.25 -39.85
C TYR A 320 -21.63 -25.74 -38.44
N LEU A 321 -21.02 -26.58 -37.60
CA LEU A 321 -20.67 -26.22 -36.23
C LEU A 321 -19.66 -25.05 -36.18
N ASN A 322 -18.69 -25.02 -37.10
CA ASN A 322 -17.73 -23.91 -37.17
C ASN A 322 -18.40 -22.59 -37.53
N ILE A 323 -19.30 -22.59 -38.53
CA ILE A 323 -20.07 -21.39 -38.91
C ILE A 323 -20.99 -20.96 -37.77
N PHE A 324 -21.62 -21.93 -37.07
CA PHE A 324 -22.46 -21.67 -35.91
C PHE A 324 -21.69 -21.01 -34.76
N ASN A 325 -20.48 -21.50 -34.46
CA ASN A 325 -19.62 -20.90 -33.43
C ASN A 325 -19.20 -19.49 -33.81
N ALA A 326 -18.82 -19.25 -35.08
CA ALA A 326 -18.51 -17.90 -35.57
C ALA A 326 -19.72 -16.95 -35.46
N ALA A 327 -20.92 -17.42 -35.80
CA ALA A 327 -22.16 -16.65 -35.64
C ALA A 327 -22.44 -16.32 -34.16
N ARG A 328 -22.20 -17.25 -33.23
CA ARG A 328 -22.34 -17.01 -31.78
C ARG A 328 -21.33 -16.01 -31.25
N GLU A 329 -20.09 -16.06 -31.72
CA GLU A 329 -19.05 -15.10 -31.34
C GLU A 329 -19.41 -13.68 -31.81
N LEU A 330 -19.91 -13.54 -33.05
CA LEU A 330 -20.40 -12.26 -33.58
C LEU A 330 -21.59 -11.72 -32.79
N ASP A 331 -22.58 -12.57 -32.52
CA ASP A 331 -23.76 -12.23 -31.72
C ASP A 331 -23.38 -11.87 -30.27
N ALA A 332 -22.34 -12.48 -29.70
CA ALA A 332 -21.83 -12.13 -28.38
C ALA A 332 -21.08 -10.79 -28.39
N ALA A 333 -20.23 -10.54 -29.39
CA ALA A 333 -19.48 -9.29 -29.52
C ALA A 333 -20.40 -8.06 -29.59
N LEU A 334 -21.57 -8.22 -30.22
CA LEU A 334 -22.60 -7.19 -30.35
C LEU A 334 -23.22 -6.73 -29.01
N ASP A 335 -23.11 -7.50 -27.92
CA ASP A 335 -23.58 -7.07 -26.58
C ASP A 335 -22.88 -5.82 -26.07
N SER A 336 -21.61 -5.64 -26.46
CA SER A 336 -20.71 -4.61 -25.93
C SER A 336 -20.64 -3.35 -26.80
N LEU A 337 -21.37 -3.31 -27.92
CA LEU A 337 -21.27 -2.25 -28.92
C LEU A 337 -22.51 -1.36 -28.93
N ASP A 338 -22.29 -0.07 -29.21
CA ASP A 338 -23.39 0.87 -29.45
C ASP A 338 -24.23 0.41 -30.64
N ALA A 339 -25.54 0.32 -30.44
CA ALA A 339 -26.46 -0.31 -31.36
C ALA A 339 -26.50 0.37 -32.74
N TYR A 340 -26.12 1.64 -32.85
CA TYR A 340 -26.11 2.39 -34.11
C TYR A 340 -24.70 2.72 -34.61
N GLY A 341 -23.65 2.26 -33.92
CA GLY A 341 -22.27 2.46 -34.33
C GLY A 341 -21.94 1.69 -35.62
N ALA A 342 -21.05 2.27 -36.44
CA ALA A 342 -20.56 1.62 -37.66
C ALA A 342 -20.02 0.19 -37.44
N PRO A 343 -19.27 -0.11 -36.34
CA PRO A 343 -18.84 -1.47 -36.04
C PRO A 343 -20.01 -2.44 -35.79
N ALA A 344 -21.05 -2.01 -35.05
CA ALA A 344 -22.22 -2.84 -34.78
C ALA A 344 -23.01 -3.14 -36.06
N LEU A 345 -23.14 -2.16 -36.96
CA LEU A 345 -23.80 -2.37 -38.25
C LEU A 345 -23.04 -3.38 -39.14
N ALA A 346 -21.71 -3.31 -39.17
CA ALA A 346 -20.88 -4.26 -39.90
C ALA A 346 -21.00 -5.68 -39.34
N LEU A 347 -20.91 -5.85 -38.02
CA LEU A 347 -21.02 -7.16 -37.39
C LEU A 347 -22.45 -7.75 -37.48
N ARG A 348 -23.50 -6.93 -37.43
CA ARG A 348 -24.88 -7.42 -37.68
C ARG A 348 -25.06 -7.91 -39.11
N LYS A 349 -24.41 -7.26 -40.08
CA LYS A 349 -24.42 -7.71 -41.49
C LYS A 349 -23.73 -9.07 -41.60
N GLU A 350 -22.54 -9.22 -41.05
CA GLU A 350 -21.81 -10.50 -41.04
C GLU A 350 -22.60 -11.59 -40.30
N LEU A 351 -23.19 -11.28 -39.14
CA LEU A 351 -24.04 -12.22 -38.39
C LEU A 351 -25.20 -12.71 -39.26
N ARG A 352 -25.86 -11.81 -40.01
CA ARG A 352 -26.94 -12.17 -40.91
C ARG A 352 -26.46 -13.08 -42.05
N GLU A 353 -25.29 -12.82 -42.61
CA GLU A 353 -24.69 -13.64 -43.66
C GLU A 353 -24.38 -15.06 -43.12
N ARG A 354 -23.77 -15.17 -41.94
CA ARG A 354 -23.49 -16.47 -41.30
C ARG A 354 -24.75 -17.25 -40.95
N VAL A 355 -25.79 -16.58 -40.46
CA VAL A 355 -27.09 -17.23 -40.20
C VAL A 355 -27.76 -17.69 -41.50
N GLY A 356 -27.58 -16.95 -42.59
CA GLY A 356 -28.01 -17.36 -43.93
C GLY A 356 -27.28 -18.62 -44.42
N GLU A 357 -25.95 -18.65 -44.32
CA GLU A 357 -25.13 -19.83 -44.65
C GLU A 357 -25.58 -21.08 -43.87
N LEU A 358 -25.90 -20.92 -42.59
CA LEU A 358 -26.44 -22.03 -41.77
C LEU A 358 -27.81 -22.49 -42.25
N GLY A 359 -28.69 -21.57 -42.69
CA GLY A 359 -29.98 -21.92 -43.29
C GLY A 359 -29.80 -22.75 -44.55
N GLU A 360 -28.96 -22.30 -45.48
CA GLU A 360 -28.64 -23.03 -46.72
C GLU A 360 -28.05 -24.41 -46.42
N MET A 361 -27.09 -24.51 -45.49
CA MET A 361 -26.55 -25.81 -45.09
C MET A 361 -27.58 -26.73 -44.44
N MET A 362 -28.54 -26.17 -43.70
CA MET A 362 -29.60 -26.93 -43.04
C MET A 362 -30.61 -27.50 -44.05
N GLU A 363 -30.78 -26.88 -45.22
CA GLU A 363 -31.65 -27.34 -46.30
C GLU A 363 -30.92 -28.26 -47.28
N ASP A 364 -29.71 -27.90 -47.70
CA ASP A 364 -29.05 -28.51 -48.86
C ASP A 364 -27.93 -29.50 -48.51
N ASN A 365 -27.40 -29.49 -47.27
CA ASN A 365 -26.31 -30.40 -46.90
C ASN A 365 -26.84 -31.76 -46.42
N TYR A 366 -26.50 -32.81 -47.16
CA TYR A 366 -26.92 -34.19 -46.85
C TYR A 366 -26.51 -34.65 -45.45
N ALA A 367 -25.29 -34.35 -44.98
CA ALA A 367 -24.83 -34.79 -43.66
C ALA A 367 -25.61 -34.12 -42.53
N VAL A 368 -25.90 -32.83 -42.68
CA VAL A 368 -26.70 -32.04 -41.73
C VAL A 368 -28.15 -32.53 -41.72
N GLU A 369 -28.72 -32.82 -42.89
CA GLU A 369 -30.08 -33.36 -43.02
C GLU A 369 -30.21 -34.74 -42.35
N GLN A 370 -29.25 -35.64 -42.56
CA GLN A 370 -29.21 -36.95 -41.91
C GLN A 370 -29.14 -36.82 -40.39
N TYR A 371 -28.24 -35.97 -39.87
CA TYR A 371 -28.14 -35.72 -38.44
C TYR A 371 -29.45 -35.19 -37.85
N ARG A 372 -30.12 -34.25 -38.52
CA ARG A 372 -31.41 -33.70 -38.06
C ARG A 372 -32.49 -34.78 -37.95
N LYS A 373 -32.55 -35.70 -38.93
CA LYS A 373 -33.48 -36.85 -38.92
C LYS A 373 -33.17 -37.83 -37.79
N GLU A 374 -31.89 -38.14 -37.55
CA GLU A 374 -31.45 -39.03 -36.47
C GLU A 374 -31.68 -38.42 -35.08
N ALA A 375 -31.42 -37.13 -34.93
CA ALA A 375 -31.58 -36.37 -33.69
C ALA A 375 -33.05 -35.99 -33.37
N LYS A 376 -33.99 -36.23 -34.30
CA LYS A 376 -35.42 -35.85 -34.20
C LYS A 376 -35.63 -34.35 -33.91
N LEU A 377 -34.84 -33.50 -34.57
CA LEU A 377 -34.86 -32.04 -34.42
C LEU A 377 -35.81 -31.35 -35.41
#